data_AF-A0A0T9R642-F1
#
_entry.id   AF-A0A0T9R642-F1
#
_cell.length_a   1.000
_cell.length_b   1.000
_cell.length_c   1.000
_cell.angle_alpha   90.00
_cell.angle_beta   90.00
_cell.angle_gamma   90.00
#
_symmetry.space_group_name_H-M   'P 1'
#
loop_
_entity.id
_entity.type
_entity.pdbx_description
1 polymer ?
#
loop_
_entity_poly.entity_id
_entity_poly.type
_entity_poly.pdbx_seq_one_letter_code
_entity_poly.pdbx_strand_id
1 'polypeptide(L)'
;MRNISEIDMQYVRQFPVDMGRAVRVCRMTEKQTHKLRDMSNDELASQIFVNAEEFAYLTGRTLKSVQHLMDRAQIPVHREGMPGSKRPRRFIMMQEYLDALRHCRAIITADERYHIDRLMRDKPTYRRTSDKNRRNSGKNGLIA
;
A
#
# COMPACT_ATOMS: atom_id res chain seq x y z
N MET A 1 -21.72 -8.63 41.30
CA MET A 1 -21.37 -9.00 39.92
C MET A 1 -21.11 -7.71 39.16
N ARG A 2 -19.93 -7.56 38.55
CA ARG A 2 -19.46 -6.27 37.99
C ARG A 2 -20.23 -5.97 36.70
N ASN A 3 -21.01 -4.90 36.71
CA ASN A 3 -21.63 -4.37 35.50
C ASN A 3 -20.52 -3.76 34.64
N ILE A 4 -20.34 -4.33 33.45
CA ILE A 4 -19.40 -3.92 32.42
C ILE A 4 -19.71 -2.47 32.09
N SER A 5 -18.75 -1.57 32.36
CA SER A 5 -18.88 -0.14 32.18
C SER A 5 -18.91 0.23 30.69
N GLU A 6 -19.57 1.35 30.37
CA GLU A 6 -19.58 2.02 29.05
C GLU A 6 -18.18 2.27 28.45
N ILE A 7 -17.11 2.01 29.22
CA ILE A 7 -15.70 2.10 28.84
C ILE A 7 -15.32 1.03 27.80
N ASP A 8 -16.01 -0.12 27.74
CA ASP A 8 -15.67 -1.20 26.82
C ASP A 8 -16.21 -0.99 25.38
N MET A 9 -17.08 0.00 25.14
CA MET A 9 -17.52 0.34 23.78
C MET A 9 -16.53 1.23 23.01
N GLN A 10 -15.53 1.84 23.68
CA GLN A 10 -14.51 2.66 23.01
C GLN A 10 -13.43 1.83 22.27
N TYR A 11 -13.45 0.50 22.41
CA TYR A 11 -12.46 -0.41 21.78
C TYR A 11 -13.03 -1.27 20.65
N VAL A 12 -14.25 -1.02 20.21
CA VAL A 12 -14.85 -1.77 19.11
C VAL A 12 -14.31 -1.22 17.79
N ARG A 13 -13.11 -1.69 17.41
CA ARG A 13 -12.57 -1.56 16.06
C ARG A 13 -13.63 -1.96 15.05
N GLN A 14 -14.14 -1.02 14.28
CA GLN A 14 -15.29 -1.28 13.39
C GLN A 14 -14.94 -2.32 12.32
N PHE A 15 -13.65 -2.47 11.98
CA PHE A 15 -13.06 -3.64 11.33
C PHE A 15 -11.64 -3.89 11.88
N PRO A 16 -11.25 -5.13 12.24
CA PRO A 16 -9.95 -5.37 12.83
C PRO A 16 -8.85 -5.17 11.78
N VAL A 17 -7.99 -4.17 11.98
CA VAL A 17 -6.70 -4.06 11.29
C VAL A 17 -5.97 -5.40 11.39
N ASP A 18 -5.69 -6.03 10.25
CA ASP A 18 -4.93 -7.29 10.20
C ASP A 18 -3.46 -7.02 10.56
N MET A 19 -3.15 -7.20 11.84
CA MET A 19 -1.79 -7.07 12.38
C MET A 19 -0.82 -8.09 11.78
N GLY A 20 -1.32 -9.27 11.37
CA GLY A 20 -0.52 -10.29 10.70
C GLY A 20 -0.03 -9.85 9.33
N ARG A 21 -0.84 -9.10 8.58
CA ARG A 21 -0.44 -8.45 7.32
C ARG A 21 0.58 -7.33 7.57
N ALA A 22 0.34 -6.47 8.57
CA ALA A 22 1.22 -5.36 8.86
C ALA A 22 2.65 -5.82 9.22
N VAL A 23 2.78 -6.89 10.02
CA VAL A 23 4.08 -7.45 10.41
C VAL A 23 4.71 -8.25 9.27
N ARG A 24 3.99 -9.20 8.66
CA ARG A 24 4.60 -10.13 7.67
C ARG A 24 4.88 -9.48 6.33
N VAL A 25 3.92 -8.71 5.81
CA VAL A 25 3.99 -8.11 4.47
C VAL A 25 4.65 -6.74 4.54
N CYS A 26 4.18 -5.90 5.46
CA CYS A 26 4.64 -4.51 5.51
C CYS A 26 5.93 -4.34 6.34
N ARG A 27 6.39 -5.40 7.02
CA ARG A 27 7.62 -5.44 7.83
C ARG A 27 7.65 -4.36 8.91
N MET A 28 6.48 -4.08 9.49
CA MET A 28 6.34 -3.11 10.59
C MET A 28 6.65 -3.74 11.94
N THR A 29 7.18 -2.93 12.84
CA THR A 29 7.25 -3.25 14.28
C THR A 29 5.90 -2.98 14.94
N GLU A 30 5.67 -3.55 16.13
CA GLU A 30 4.44 -3.34 16.91
C GLU A 30 4.16 -1.84 17.16
N LYS A 31 5.21 -1.06 17.50
CA LYS A 31 5.08 0.40 17.67
C LYS A 31 4.63 1.11 16.39
N GLN A 32 5.00 0.59 15.22
CA GLN A 32 4.60 1.16 13.93
C GLN A 32 3.17 0.75 13.57
N THR A 33 2.74 -0.47 13.91
CA THR A 33 1.37 -0.92 13.68
C THR A 33 0.35 -0.15 14.52
N HIS A 34 0.74 0.33 15.70
CA HIS A 34 -0.09 1.22 16.52
C HIS A 34 -0.38 2.59 15.89
N LYS A 35 0.34 2.99 14.84
CA LYS A 35 0.08 4.24 14.11
C LYS A 35 -0.99 4.12 13.04
N LEU A 36 -1.47 2.91 12.77
CA LEU A 36 -2.59 2.69 11.86
C LEU A 36 -3.86 3.20 12.52
N ARG A 37 -4.55 4.13 11.85
CA ARG A 37 -5.86 4.59 12.29
C ARG A 37 -6.86 3.42 12.29
N ASP A 38 -7.78 3.46 13.25
CA ASP A 38 -8.85 2.49 13.38
C ASP A 38 -10.00 2.85 12.43
N MET A 39 -9.81 2.55 11.15
CA MET A 39 -10.77 2.81 10.08
C MET A 39 -10.76 1.65 9.10
N SER A 40 -11.83 1.50 8.31
CA SER A 40 -11.83 0.53 7.22
C SER A 40 -10.79 0.91 6.15
N ASN A 41 -10.37 -0.08 5.34
CA ASN A 41 -9.43 0.18 4.24
C ASN A 41 -10.01 1.17 3.22
N ASP A 42 -11.32 1.13 2.98
CA ASP A 42 -12.00 1.99 2.02
C ASP A 42 -12.07 3.43 2.53
N GLU A 43 -12.39 3.61 3.81
CA GLU A 43 -12.35 4.93 4.46
C GLU A 43 -10.92 5.48 4.50
N LEU A 44 -9.93 4.66 4.83
CA LEU A 44 -8.53 5.07 4.84
C LEU A 44 -8.04 5.45 3.43
N ALA A 45 -8.48 4.74 2.40
CA ALA A 45 -8.17 5.06 1.00
C ALA A 45 -8.86 6.34 0.50
N SER A 46 -10.00 6.72 1.09
CA SER A 46 -10.69 7.99 0.80
C SER A 46 -10.03 9.22 1.43
N GLN A 47 -9.12 9.03 2.38
CA GLN A 47 -8.41 10.16 3.00
C GLN A 47 -7.51 10.88 1.99
N ILE A 48 -7.40 12.20 2.13
CA ILE A 48 -6.48 13.00 1.31
C ILE A 48 -5.04 12.72 1.76
N PHE A 49 -4.80 12.79 3.07
CA PHE A 49 -3.48 12.61 3.68
C PHE A 49 -3.39 11.28 4.44
N VAL A 50 -2.35 10.52 4.11
CA VAL A 50 -2.10 9.20 4.67
C VAL A 50 -0.64 9.13 5.15
N ASN A 51 -0.42 8.53 6.32
CA ASN A 51 0.91 8.32 6.86
C ASN A 51 1.66 7.23 6.08
N ALA A 52 2.99 7.17 6.21
CA ALA A 52 3.80 6.16 5.52
C ALA A 52 3.40 4.73 5.91
N GLU A 53 3.07 4.53 7.19
CA GLU A 53 2.61 3.24 7.72
C GLU A 53 1.28 2.83 7.08
N GLU A 54 0.31 3.73 7.05
CA GLU A 54 -1.01 3.49 6.47
C GLU A 54 -0.93 3.23 4.95
N PHE A 55 -0.09 3.98 4.24
CA PHE A 55 0.14 3.79 2.82
C PHE A 55 0.80 2.44 2.52
N ALA A 56 1.78 2.03 3.33
CA ALA A 56 2.39 0.70 3.23
C ALA A 56 1.34 -0.40 3.45
N TYR A 57 0.45 -0.22 4.42
CA TYR A 57 -0.62 -1.15 4.71
C TYR A 57 -1.60 -1.28 3.53
N LEU A 58 -2.11 -0.16 3.01
CA LEU A 58 -3.03 -0.12 1.87
C LEU A 58 -2.43 -0.76 0.62
N THR A 59 -1.20 -0.36 0.26
CA THR A 59 -0.54 -0.82 -0.97
C THR A 59 0.12 -2.20 -0.84
N GLY A 60 0.19 -2.76 0.37
CA GLY A 60 0.85 -4.05 0.63
C GLY A 60 2.37 -4.00 0.43
N ARG A 61 2.99 -2.83 0.59
CA ARG A 61 4.43 -2.62 0.45
C ARG A 61 5.10 -2.63 1.81
N THR A 62 6.42 -2.87 1.83
CA THR A 62 7.20 -2.70 3.07
C THR A 62 7.30 -1.22 3.44
N LEU A 63 7.30 -0.91 4.73
CA LEU A 63 7.44 0.47 5.20
C LEU A 63 8.74 1.14 4.69
N LYS A 64 9.84 0.38 4.66
CA LYS A 64 11.13 0.84 4.10
C LYS A 64 11.02 1.17 2.61
N SER A 65 10.31 0.36 1.83
CA SER A 65 10.07 0.65 0.41
C SER A 65 9.29 1.95 0.24
N VAL A 66 8.26 2.17 1.04
CA VAL A 66 7.46 3.40 0.98
C VAL A 66 8.32 4.62 1.32
N GLN A 67 9.15 4.55 2.36
CA GLN A 67 10.08 5.62 2.70
C GLN A 67 11.03 5.95 1.55
N HIS A 68 11.58 4.94 0.86
CA HIS A 68 12.40 5.15 -0.33
C HIS A 68 11.63 5.82 -1.48
N LEU A 69 10.35 5.49 -1.68
CA LEU A 69 9.50 6.16 -2.66
C LEU A 69 9.30 7.65 -2.30
N MET A 70 9.09 7.93 -1.02
CA MET A 70 8.95 9.30 -0.51
C MET A 70 10.24 10.11 -0.69
N ASP A 71 11.38 9.53 -0.36
CA ASP A 71 12.69 10.20 -0.46
C ASP A 71 13.07 10.50 -1.91
N ARG A 72 12.68 9.62 -2.84
CA ARG A 72 12.91 9.78 -4.29
C ARG A 72 11.84 10.58 -5.01
N ALA A 73 10.84 11.11 -4.30
CA ALA A 73 9.69 11.81 -4.88
C ALA A 73 8.96 11.00 -5.98
N GLN A 74 8.92 9.67 -5.83
CA GLN A 74 8.23 8.76 -6.76
C GLN A 74 6.73 8.59 -6.44
N ILE A 75 6.29 9.18 -5.33
CA ILE A 75 4.89 9.28 -4.93
C ILE A 75 4.62 10.72 -4.49
N PRO A 76 3.37 11.20 -4.61
CA PRO A 76 3.01 12.55 -4.21
C PRO A 76 3.08 12.69 -2.68
N VAL A 77 4.00 13.56 -2.21
CA VAL A 77 4.27 13.80 -0.79
C VAL A 77 4.08 15.26 -0.45
N HIS A 78 3.18 15.53 0.48
CA HIS A 78 3.03 16.83 1.12
C HIS A 78 3.98 16.94 2.32
N ARG A 79 4.63 18.09 2.46
CA ARG A 79 5.57 18.37 3.56
C ARG A 79 5.01 19.51 4.40
N GLU A 80 4.63 19.21 5.63
CA GLU A 80 4.17 20.21 6.60
C GLU A 80 5.31 20.59 7.56
N GLY A 81 5.50 21.89 7.74
CA GLY A 81 6.45 22.46 8.69
C GLY A 81 6.88 23.86 8.29
N MET A 82 7.45 24.60 9.24
CA MET A 82 8.07 25.89 8.95
C MET A 82 9.18 25.73 7.88
N PRO A 83 9.29 26.67 6.93
CA PRO A 83 10.43 26.72 6.02
C PRO A 83 11.75 26.64 6.82
N GLY A 84 12.61 25.68 6.48
CA GLY A 84 13.90 25.46 7.15
C GLY A 84 13.89 24.47 8.32
N SER A 85 12.75 23.85 8.66
CA SER A 85 12.74 22.75 9.65
C SER A 85 13.57 21.55 9.18
N LYS A 86 14.48 21.07 10.04
CA LYS A 86 15.37 19.93 9.76
C LYS A 86 14.61 18.61 9.47
N ARG A 87 13.40 18.46 10.02
CA ARG A 87 12.55 17.26 9.83
C ARG A 87 11.09 17.67 9.67
N PRO A 88 10.65 18.07 8.47
CA PRO A 88 9.24 18.34 8.22
C PRO A 88 8.43 17.05 8.37
N ARG A 89 7.18 17.18 8.81
CA ARG A 89 6.23 16.07 8.76
C ARG A 89 5.88 15.80 7.30
N ARG A 90 5.81 14.53 6.92
CA ARG A 90 5.61 14.10 5.54
C ARG A 90 4.37 13.24 5.47
N PHE A 91 3.45 13.63 4.60
CA PHE A 91 2.21 12.91 4.35
C PHE A 91 2.14 12.53 2.88
N ILE A 92 1.59 11.36 2.60
CA ILE A 92 1.37 10.91 1.23
C ILE A 92 -0.02 11.36 0.81
N MET A 93 -0.12 11.95 -0.38
CA MET A 93 -1.40 12.39 -0.94
C MET A 93 -2.05 11.21 -1.67
N MET A 94 -2.94 10.51 -0.99
CA MET A 94 -3.49 9.24 -1.48
C MET A 94 -4.36 9.43 -2.72
N GLN A 95 -5.15 10.52 -2.78
CA GLN A 95 -5.98 10.81 -3.95
C GLN A 95 -5.13 11.08 -5.19
N GLU A 96 -4.10 11.91 -5.08
CA GLU A 96 -3.17 12.16 -6.20
C GLU A 96 -2.46 10.88 -6.66
N TYR A 97 -2.11 10.00 -5.71
CA TYR A 97 -1.52 8.71 -6.04
C TYR A 97 -2.52 7.82 -6.83
N LEU A 98 -3.77 7.75 -6.38
CA LEU A 98 -4.82 6.98 -7.06
C LEU A 98 -5.14 7.56 -8.43
N ASP A 99 -5.18 8.88 -8.57
CA ASP A 99 -5.39 9.53 -9.86
C ASP A 99 -4.22 9.29 -10.80
N ALA A 100 -2.97 9.36 -10.33
CA ALA A 100 -1.82 8.98 -11.15
C ALA A 100 -1.92 7.52 -11.64
N LEU A 101 -2.34 6.59 -10.77
CA LEU A 101 -2.59 5.20 -11.16
C LEU A 101 -3.73 5.06 -12.19
N ARG A 102 -4.82 5.82 -12.05
CA ARG A 102 -5.93 5.83 -13.01
C ARG A 102 -5.47 6.32 -14.37
N HIS A 103 -4.65 7.36 -14.44
CA HIS A 103 -4.08 7.86 -15.69
C HIS A 103 -3.16 6.82 -16.33
N CYS A 104 -2.30 6.14 -15.56
CA CYS A 104 -1.51 5.02 -16.08
C CYS A 104 -2.40 3.90 -16.64
N ARG A 105 -3.54 3.59 -15.99
CA ARG A 105 -4.50 2.61 -16.49
C ARG A 105 -5.28 3.10 -17.71
N ALA A 106 -5.46 4.41 -17.88
CA ALA A 106 -6.09 5.00 -19.06
C ALA A 106 -5.20 4.90 -20.31
N ILE A 107 -3.88 4.81 -20.13
CA ILE A 107 -2.93 4.54 -21.22
C ILE A 107 -3.01 3.09 -21.70
N ILE A 108 -3.53 2.18 -20.87
CA ILE A 108 -3.69 0.76 -21.21
C ILE A 108 -4.83 0.61 -22.21
N THR A 109 -4.55 -0.04 -23.35
CA THR A 109 -5.57 -0.31 -24.37
C THR A 109 -6.69 -1.22 -23.84
N ALA A 110 -7.85 -1.21 -24.49
CA ALA A 110 -8.98 -2.05 -24.07
C ALA A 110 -8.62 -3.54 -24.02
N ASP A 111 -7.79 -4.00 -24.97
CA ASP A 111 -7.32 -5.39 -25.07
C ASP A 111 -6.37 -5.76 -23.92
N GLU A 112 -5.41 -4.88 -23.61
CA GLU A 112 -4.51 -5.07 -22.47
C GLU A 112 -5.28 -5.05 -21.14
N ARG A 113 -6.29 -4.19 -21.02
CA ARG A 113 -7.14 -4.12 -19.83
C ARG A 113 -7.93 -5.42 -19.65
N TYR A 114 -8.52 -5.96 -20.71
CA TYR A 114 -9.19 -7.25 -20.71
C TYR A 114 -8.22 -8.39 -20.32
N HIS A 115 -7.00 -8.36 -20.85
CA HIS A 115 -5.97 -9.35 -20.52
C HIS A 115 -5.57 -9.30 -19.04
N ILE A 116 -5.36 -8.10 -18.49
CA ILE A 116 -5.03 -7.89 -17.06
C ILE A 116 -6.20 -8.34 -16.16
N ASP A 117 -7.43 -7.94 -16.49
CA ASP A 117 -8.60 -8.31 -15.69
C ASP A 117 -8.83 -9.85 -15.70
N ARG A 118 -8.55 -10.51 -16.84
CA ARG A 118 -8.56 -11.98 -16.94
C ARG A 118 -7.46 -12.63 -16.11
N LEU A 119 -6.25 -12.07 -16.12
CA LEU A 119 -5.13 -12.52 -15.27
C LEU A 119 -5.46 -12.43 -13.79
N MET A 120 -6.13 -11.36 -13.35
CA MET A 120 -6.47 -11.14 -11.94
C MET A 120 -7.60 -12.05 -11.44
N ARG A 121 -8.51 -12.48 -12.33
CA ARG A 121 -9.63 -13.38 -11.99
C ARG A 121 -9.22 -14.85 -11.88
N ASP A 122 -8.19 -15.28 -12.62
CA ASP A 122 -7.86 -16.69 -12.79
C ASP A 122 -6.43 -17.02 -12.33
N LYS A 123 -6.30 -17.50 -11.08
CA LYS A 123 -5.03 -17.95 -10.45
C LYS A 123 -4.17 -18.88 -11.32
N PRO A 124 -4.70 -19.90 -12.02
CA PRO A 124 -3.90 -20.74 -12.92
C PRO A 124 -3.40 -20.00 -14.16
N THR A 125 -4.18 -19.07 -14.72
CA THR A 125 -3.72 -18.23 -15.84
C THR A 125 -2.59 -17.30 -15.40
N TYR A 126 -2.71 -16.67 -14.23
CA TYR A 126 -1.63 -15.87 -13.63
C TYR A 126 -0.33 -16.67 -13.42
N ARG A 127 -0.42 -17.88 -12.87
CA ARG A 127 0.76 -18.74 -12.67
C ARG A 127 1.43 -19.14 -13.99
N ARG A 128 0.65 -19.54 -15.00
CA ARG A 128 1.17 -19.94 -16.31
C ARG A 128 1.90 -18.81 -17.04
N THR A 129 1.41 -17.57 -16.94
CA THR A 129 2.08 -16.41 -17.55
C THR A 129 3.30 -15.97 -16.76
N SER A 130 3.27 -16.00 -15.42
CA SER A 130 4.42 -15.66 -14.59
C SER A 130 5.57 -16.67 -14.71
N ASP A 131 5.27 -17.97 -14.82
CA ASP A 131 6.28 -19.02 -14.96
C ASP A 131 6.95 -19.03 -16.33
N LYS A 132 6.24 -18.61 -17.39
CA LYS A 132 6.84 -18.45 -18.73
C LYS A 132 7.94 -17.38 -18.74
N ASN A 133 7.78 -16.28 -18.01
CA ASN A 133 8.80 -15.24 -17.94
C ASN A 133 10.05 -15.68 -17.17
N ARG A 134 9.91 -16.52 -16.14
CA ARG A 134 11.06 -17.07 -15.39
C ARG A 134 11.98 -17.93 -16.26
N ARG A 135 11.45 -18.62 -17.28
CA ARG A 135 12.27 -19.45 -18.19
C ARG A 135 13.04 -18.64 -19.23
N ASN A 136 12.60 -17.44 -19.58
CA ASN A 136 13.28 -16.59 -20.56
C ASN A 136 14.37 -15.71 -19.93
N SER A 137 14.26 -15.32 -18.66
CA SER A 137 15.28 -14.51 -17.99
C SER A 137 16.58 -15.27 -17.65
N GLY A 138 16.59 -16.61 -17.77
CA GLY A 138 17.76 -17.44 -17.50
C GLY A 138 18.62 -17.77 -18.72
N LYS A 139 18.30 -17.27 -19.92
CA LYS A 139 18.97 -17.66 -21.18
C LYS A 139 19.85 -16.60 -21.84
N ASN A 140 19.96 -15.39 -21.29
CA ASN A 140 20.80 -14.33 -21.86
C ASN A 140 22.10 -14.08 -21.06
N GLY A 141 22.69 -15.12 -20.48
CA GLY A 141 23.88 -15.01 -19.61
C GLY A 141 25.06 -15.92 -19.95
N LEU A 142 25.06 -16.60 -21.10
CA LEU A 142 26.23 -17.33 -21.58
C LEU A 142 26.30 -17.25 -23.12
N ILE A 143 27.13 -16.35 -23.62
CA ILE A 143 27.79 -16.52 -24.91
C ILE A 143 29.28 -16.55 -24.59
N ALA A 144 29.89 -17.68 -24.96
CA ALA A 144 31.31 -17.96 -24.89
C ALA A 144 32.11 -17.08 -25.87
#